data_AF-A0A254Q987-F1
#
_entry.id   AF-A0A254Q987-F1
#
_cell.length_a   1.000
_cell.length_b   1.000
_cell.length_c   1.000
_cell.angle_alpha   90.00
_cell.angle_beta   90.00
_cell.angle_gamma   90.00
#
_symmetry.space_group_name_H-M   'P 1'
#
loop_
_entity.id
_entity.type
_entity.pdbx_description
1 polymer ?
#
loop_
_entity_poly.entity_id
_entity_poly.type
_entity_poly.pdbx_seq_one_letter_code
_entity_poly.pdbx_strand_id
1 'polypeptide(L)'
;MSYPKNKVPEYIYAEPEDLGSLFQGDIIEVTGLFRLRFKCYYPKINHEPYERKFAMVLSQSCDLARRPSQREAGKLGEPNLSHMVICLIRPLQSVLSRELEFSGAKKKSGFYLLSSPRYDATLSKTSRLINNSEAKNLFFLPKTKGLPEDSVALLNVSFSFRASCYQELLNHRVASLKGEFRAKVGFLLADYYGRVATSDLGEHNWTQKDLITYTKQVLKKAGVVDAANDSFIQKAKNFKSVDEIDAAVAAFLANEELKKYNEVIKESRKLASNDLFSLIGDKTEIVRLQGLSQIQLRKEISQRLKKVIPDL
;
A
#
# COMPACT_ATOMS: atom_id res chain seq x y z
N MET A 1 -41.07 -4.57 12.58
CA MET A 1 -40.19 -3.93 13.57
C MET A 1 -39.61 -2.67 12.95
N SER A 2 -39.82 -1.50 13.56
CA SER A 2 -39.20 -0.24 13.12
C SER A 2 -37.76 -0.20 13.64
N TYR A 3 -36.77 -0.16 12.75
CA TYR A 3 -35.37 -0.02 13.14
C TYR A 3 -35.06 1.43 13.50
N PRO A 4 -34.28 1.71 14.56
CA PRO A 4 -33.82 3.06 14.82
C PRO A 4 -32.97 3.54 13.65
N LYS A 5 -33.30 4.71 13.09
CA LYS A 5 -32.61 5.30 11.91
C LYS A 5 -31.10 5.58 12.11
N ASN A 6 -30.59 5.36 13.33
CA ASN A 6 -29.19 5.59 13.71
C ASN A 6 -28.36 4.30 13.80
N LYS A 7 -28.94 3.12 13.53
CA LYS A 7 -28.21 1.84 13.52
C LYS A 7 -28.51 1.09 12.22
N VAL A 8 -27.46 0.65 11.53
CA VAL A 8 -27.62 -0.26 10.40
C VAL A 8 -28.10 -1.62 10.92
N PRO A 9 -29.17 -2.20 10.38
CA PRO A 9 -29.64 -3.51 10.80
C PRO A 9 -28.58 -4.60 10.53
N GLU A 10 -28.67 -5.73 11.21
CA GLU A 10 -27.82 -6.91 10.99
C GLU A 10 -28.27 -7.69 9.73
N TYR A 11 -28.56 -6.97 8.65
CA TYR A 11 -29.30 -7.47 7.50
C TYR A 11 -28.58 -8.55 6.70
N ILE A 12 -27.24 -8.60 6.81
CA ILE A 12 -26.39 -9.53 6.06
C ILE A 12 -26.11 -10.85 6.79
N TYR A 13 -26.38 -10.94 8.09
CA TYR A 13 -25.99 -12.09 8.89
C TYR A 13 -27.11 -13.12 8.98
N ALA A 14 -26.71 -14.38 8.94
CA ALA A 14 -27.56 -15.52 9.28
C ALA A 14 -27.15 -16.05 10.66
N GLU A 15 -28.09 -16.68 11.35
CA GLU A 15 -27.70 -17.65 12.37
C GLU A 15 -26.88 -18.76 11.69
N PRO A 16 -25.82 -19.28 12.34
CA PRO A 16 -25.01 -20.34 11.75
C PRO A 16 -25.87 -21.57 11.41
N GLU A 17 -26.12 -21.79 10.11
CA GLU A 17 -27.03 -22.84 9.60
C GLU A 17 -26.52 -24.26 9.91
N ASP A 18 -25.20 -24.43 9.95
CA ASP A 18 -24.51 -25.68 10.24
C ASP A 18 -23.28 -25.40 11.11
N LEU A 19 -23.27 -25.93 12.34
CA LEU A 19 -22.15 -25.82 13.26
C LEU A 19 -20.93 -26.66 12.84
N GLY A 20 -21.10 -27.58 11.89
CA GLY A 20 -20.07 -28.52 11.42
C GLY A 20 -19.26 -28.06 10.21
N SER A 21 -19.71 -27.03 9.49
CA SER A 21 -19.08 -26.60 8.23
C SER A 21 -18.79 -25.11 8.17
N LEU A 22 -17.67 -24.73 7.56
CA LEU A 22 -17.34 -23.35 7.21
C LEU A 22 -17.94 -22.99 5.86
N PHE A 23 -18.39 -21.75 5.74
CA PHE A 23 -18.89 -21.17 4.50
C PHE A 23 -18.10 -19.93 4.10
N GLN A 24 -18.15 -19.60 2.80
CA GLN A 24 -17.68 -18.31 2.33
C GLN A 24 -18.42 -17.19 3.07
N GLY A 25 -17.69 -16.18 3.55
CA GLY A 25 -18.24 -15.10 4.34
C GLY A 25 -18.30 -15.38 5.85
N ASP A 26 -17.91 -16.56 6.32
CA ASP A 26 -17.83 -16.81 7.77
C ASP A 26 -16.80 -15.88 8.42
N ILE A 27 -17.20 -15.24 9.52
CA ILE A 27 -16.37 -14.32 10.30
C ILE A 27 -15.72 -15.09 11.43
N ILE A 28 -14.39 -15.03 11.49
CA ILE A 28 -13.55 -15.76 12.42
C ILE A 28 -12.84 -14.78 13.35
N GLU A 29 -12.87 -15.05 14.65
CA GLU A 29 -12.05 -14.33 15.62
C GLU A 29 -10.59 -14.83 15.58
N VAL A 30 -9.65 -13.90 15.38
CA VAL A 30 -8.21 -14.16 15.30
C VAL A 30 -7.61 -14.18 16.72
N THR A 31 -7.88 -15.25 17.45
CA THR A 31 -7.44 -15.46 18.84
C THR A 31 -6.77 -16.83 19.04
N GLY A 32 -6.30 -17.09 20.27
CA GLY A 32 -5.73 -18.37 20.70
C GLY A 32 -4.65 -18.93 19.78
N LEU A 33 -4.74 -20.22 19.48
CA LEU A 33 -3.81 -20.94 18.60
C LEU A 33 -3.81 -20.37 17.17
N PHE A 34 -4.96 -19.90 16.69
CA PHE A 34 -5.05 -19.32 15.36
C PHE A 34 -4.24 -18.03 15.24
N ARG A 35 -4.27 -17.16 16.27
CA ARG A 35 -3.40 -15.97 16.35
C ARG A 35 -1.93 -16.33 16.33
N LEU A 36 -1.51 -17.39 17.03
CA LEU A 36 -0.12 -17.86 17.03
C LEU A 36 0.32 -18.31 15.63
N ARG A 37 -0.50 -19.12 14.94
CA ARG A 37 -0.24 -19.54 13.55
C ARG A 37 -0.18 -18.34 12.60
N PHE A 38 -1.11 -17.40 12.75
CA PHE A 38 -1.14 -16.18 11.94
C PHE A 38 0.16 -15.38 12.10
N LYS A 39 0.67 -15.23 13.34
CA LYS A 39 1.95 -14.56 13.62
C LYS A 39 3.15 -15.29 13.00
N CYS A 40 3.14 -16.63 13.04
CA CYS A 40 4.20 -17.46 12.49
C CYS A 40 4.31 -17.30 10.97
N TYR A 41 3.19 -17.41 10.25
CA TYR A 41 3.18 -17.36 8.79
C TYR A 41 3.25 -15.93 8.24
N TYR A 42 2.73 -14.94 8.98
CA TYR A 42 2.59 -13.56 8.50
C TYR A 42 3.10 -12.51 9.52
N PRO A 43 4.39 -12.52 9.89
CA PRO A 43 4.92 -11.70 10.99
C PRO A 43 4.84 -10.19 10.74
N LYS A 44 4.94 -9.75 9.47
CA LYS A 44 4.84 -8.32 9.08
C LYS A 44 3.43 -7.75 9.20
N ILE A 45 2.44 -8.60 9.45
CA ILE A 45 1.02 -8.27 9.52
C ILE A 45 0.59 -8.07 10.98
N ASN A 46 1.56 -7.93 11.87
CA ASN A 46 1.37 -7.84 13.30
C ASN A 46 1.64 -6.38 13.70
N HIS A 47 0.63 -5.51 13.59
CA HIS A 47 0.60 -4.29 14.40
C HIS A 47 -0.21 -4.60 15.66
N GLU A 48 0.18 -3.98 16.78
CA GLU A 48 -0.44 -3.85 18.11
C GLU A 48 -1.70 -4.71 18.42
N PRO A 49 -1.82 -5.26 19.65
CA PRO A 49 -2.70 -6.38 20.00
C PRO A 49 -4.20 -6.24 19.62
N TYR A 50 -4.70 -5.04 19.35
CA TYR A 50 -6.12 -4.73 19.11
C TYR A 50 -6.53 -4.61 17.64
N GLU A 51 -5.60 -4.53 16.71
CA GLU A 51 -5.89 -4.00 15.37
C GLU A 51 -6.54 -4.99 14.38
N ARG A 52 -6.40 -6.30 14.61
CA ARG A 52 -6.77 -7.37 13.66
C ARG A 52 -7.42 -8.54 14.38
N LYS A 53 -8.57 -8.27 15.00
CA LYS A 53 -9.31 -9.26 15.80
C LYS A 53 -10.16 -10.21 14.96
N PHE A 54 -10.49 -9.84 13.73
CA PHE A 54 -11.42 -10.61 12.92
C PHE A 54 -10.89 -10.82 11.50
N ALA A 55 -11.27 -11.96 10.93
CA ALA A 55 -11.04 -12.32 9.55
C ALA A 55 -12.33 -12.86 8.93
N MET A 56 -12.41 -12.83 7.60
CA MET A 56 -13.53 -13.40 6.85
C MET A 56 -13.03 -14.48 5.89
N VAL A 57 -13.72 -15.61 5.82
CA VAL A 57 -13.43 -16.69 4.88
C VAL A 57 -13.79 -16.25 3.45
N LEU A 58 -12.83 -16.39 2.53
CA LEU A 58 -12.99 -16.06 1.11
C LEU A 58 -13.10 -17.30 0.21
N SER A 59 -12.57 -18.45 0.63
CA SER A 59 -12.74 -19.71 -0.11
C SER A 59 -14.21 -20.02 -0.37
N GLN A 60 -14.49 -20.57 -1.55
CA GLN A 60 -15.85 -20.90 -1.95
C GLN A 60 -16.44 -22.00 -1.07
N SER A 61 -17.73 -21.89 -0.75
CA SER A 61 -18.42 -22.86 0.12
C SER A 61 -18.40 -24.29 -0.44
N CYS A 62 -18.42 -24.47 -1.76
CA CYS A 62 -18.35 -25.79 -2.40
C CYS A 62 -17.00 -26.48 -2.17
N ASP A 63 -15.90 -25.72 -2.10
CA ASP A 63 -14.59 -26.27 -1.80
C ASP A 63 -14.49 -26.65 -0.32
N LEU A 64 -15.06 -25.81 0.56
CA LEU A 64 -15.04 -25.99 2.02
C LEU A 64 -15.85 -27.20 2.52
N ALA A 65 -16.70 -27.78 1.66
CA ALA A 65 -17.51 -28.94 2.01
C ALA A 65 -16.65 -30.14 2.41
N ARG A 66 -16.92 -30.69 3.60
CA ARG A 66 -16.27 -31.91 4.10
C ARG A 66 -17.03 -33.13 3.63
N ARG A 67 -16.32 -34.12 3.09
CA ARG A 67 -16.92 -35.40 2.68
C ARG A 67 -16.84 -36.43 3.82
N PRO A 68 -17.74 -37.41 3.90
CA PRO A 68 -17.59 -38.53 4.83
C PRO A 68 -16.21 -39.18 4.66
N SER A 69 -15.53 -39.42 5.77
CA SER A 69 -14.23 -40.09 5.76
C SER A 69 -14.40 -41.51 5.24
N GLN A 70 -13.62 -41.87 4.21
CA GLN A 70 -13.55 -43.25 3.74
C GLN A 70 -12.85 -44.19 4.73
N ARG A 71 -12.09 -43.64 5.68
CA ARG A 71 -11.29 -44.41 6.65
C ARG A 71 -12.01 -44.62 7.99
N GLU A 72 -12.96 -43.75 8.32
CA GLU A 72 -13.64 -43.75 9.63
C GLU A 72 -15.13 -43.47 9.46
N ALA A 73 -15.95 -44.49 9.64
CA ALA A 73 -17.41 -44.39 9.54
C ALA A 73 -17.95 -43.36 10.56
N GLY A 74 -18.79 -42.42 10.09
CA GLY A 74 -19.39 -41.40 10.94
C GLY A 74 -18.53 -40.14 11.18
N LYS A 75 -17.28 -40.08 10.70
CA LYS A 75 -16.49 -38.84 10.75
C LYS A 75 -16.48 -38.11 9.40
N LEU A 76 -16.50 -36.78 9.45
CA LEU A 76 -16.24 -35.93 8.29
C LEU A 76 -14.72 -35.82 8.07
N GLY A 77 -14.26 -36.04 6.84
CA GLY A 77 -12.87 -35.87 6.42
C GLY A 77 -12.47 -34.39 6.28
N GLU A 78 -11.29 -34.16 5.71
CA GLU A 78 -10.82 -32.81 5.35
C GLU A 78 -11.59 -32.26 4.14
N PRO A 79 -11.69 -30.93 4.00
CA PRO A 79 -12.27 -30.34 2.80
C PRO A 79 -11.36 -30.56 1.58
N ASN A 80 -11.92 -30.45 0.36
CA ASN A 80 -11.23 -30.84 -0.88
C ASN A 80 -10.18 -29.81 -1.39
N LEU A 81 -9.90 -28.78 -0.60
CA LEU A 81 -8.91 -27.76 -0.90
C LEU A 81 -7.63 -28.00 -0.12
N SER A 82 -6.48 -27.62 -0.68
CA SER A 82 -5.21 -27.63 0.05
C SER A 82 -5.08 -26.44 0.99
N HIS A 83 -5.64 -25.28 0.60
CA HIS A 83 -5.52 -24.02 1.33
C HIS A 83 -6.82 -23.22 1.33
N MET A 84 -7.25 -22.80 2.52
CA MET A 84 -8.33 -21.85 2.73
C MET A 84 -7.79 -20.43 2.59
N VAL A 85 -8.54 -19.56 1.93
CA VAL A 85 -8.23 -18.15 1.80
C VAL A 85 -9.12 -17.37 2.75
N ILE A 86 -8.53 -16.47 3.52
CA ILE A 86 -9.23 -15.53 4.39
C ILE A 86 -8.78 -14.10 4.07
N CYS A 87 -9.55 -13.10 4.45
CA CYS A 87 -9.12 -11.70 4.47
C CYS A 87 -9.27 -11.09 5.85
N LEU A 88 -8.58 -9.98 6.09
CA LEU A 88 -8.70 -9.24 7.34
C LEU A 88 -9.93 -8.34 7.35
N ILE A 89 -10.54 -8.24 8.53
CA ILE A 89 -11.58 -7.28 8.83
C ILE A 89 -10.99 -6.13 9.63
N ARG A 90 -11.36 -4.90 9.29
CA ARG A 90 -10.96 -3.68 9.98
C ARG A 90 -12.17 -2.85 10.41
N PRO A 91 -12.08 -2.08 11.50
CA PRO A 91 -13.12 -1.12 11.84
C PRO A 91 -13.36 -0.13 10.69
N LEU A 92 -14.62 0.17 10.39
CA LEU A 92 -15.00 1.09 9.31
C LEU A 92 -14.29 2.44 9.48
N GLN A 93 -14.25 2.96 10.70
CA GLN A 93 -13.62 4.26 11.00
C GLN A 93 -12.12 4.28 10.65
N SER A 94 -11.41 3.18 10.85
CA SER A 94 -9.99 3.06 10.49
C SER A 94 -9.81 3.09 8.98
N VAL A 95 -10.67 2.38 8.23
CA VAL A 95 -10.65 2.36 6.77
C VAL A 95 -10.97 3.74 6.19
N LEU A 96 -12.00 4.41 6.70
CA LEU A 96 -12.38 5.75 6.25
C LEU A 96 -11.30 6.79 6.55
N SER A 97 -10.70 6.76 7.75
CA SER A 97 -9.61 7.68 8.11
C SER A 97 -8.43 7.56 7.15
N ARG A 98 -8.03 6.32 6.84
CA ARG A 98 -6.96 6.03 5.88
C ARG A 98 -7.31 6.47 4.46
N GLU A 99 -8.56 6.28 4.04
CA GLU A 99 -9.02 6.71 2.72
C GLU A 99 -8.99 8.25 2.59
N LEU A 100 -9.46 8.95 3.62
CA LEU A 100 -9.41 10.40 3.69
C LEU A 100 -7.97 10.91 3.62
N GLU A 101 -7.06 10.32 4.37
CA GLU A 101 -5.63 10.65 4.32
C GLU A 101 -5.03 10.42 2.94
N PHE A 102 -5.35 9.30 2.29
CA PHE A 102 -4.90 9.01 0.92
C PHE A 102 -5.45 10.01 -0.11
N SER A 103 -6.65 10.54 0.11
CA SER A 103 -7.23 11.60 -0.73
C SER A 103 -6.60 12.99 -0.50
N GLY A 104 -5.64 13.10 0.42
CA GLY A 104 -5.00 14.35 0.82
C GLY A 104 -5.86 15.19 1.77
N ALA A 105 -6.86 14.62 2.44
CA ALA A 105 -7.63 15.31 3.46
C ALA A 105 -6.74 15.65 4.65
N LYS A 106 -6.81 16.89 5.12
CA LYS A 106 -6.04 17.35 6.28
C LYS A 106 -6.83 17.14 7.56
N LYS A 107 -6.21 16.48 8.52
CA LYS A 107 -6.73 16.36 9.87
C LYS A 107 -6.37 17.61 10.68
N LYS A 108 -7.36 18.31 11.24
CA LYS A 108 -7.18 19.49 12.10
C LYS A 108 -8.00 19.30 13.37
N SER A 109 -7.34 19.35 14.53
CA SER A 109 -7.98 19.19 15.85
C SER A 109 -8.87 17.94 15.97
N GLY A 110 -8.47 16.83 15.34
CA GLY A 110 -9.22 15.56 15.36
C GLY A 110 -10.26 15.39 14.24
N PHE A 111 -10.54 16.42 13.43
CA PHE A 111 -11.52 16.38 12.35
C PHE A 111 -10.86 16.42 10.97
N TYR A 112 -11.48 15.79 9.98
CA TYR A 112 -11.09 15.96 8.57
C TYR A 112 -11.93 17.09 7.95
N LEU A 113 -11.27 18.05 7.32
CA LEU A 113 -11.93 19.13 6.59
C LEU A 113 -11.88 18.84 5.09
N LEU A 114 -13.05 18.82 4.46
CA LEU A 114 -13.22 18.59 3.03
C LEU A 114 -13.95 19.79 2.41
N SER A 115 -13.64 20.11 1.15
CA SER A 115 -14.51 20.98 0.36
C SER A 115 -15.85 20.28 0.07
N SER A 116 -16.92 21.03 -0.17
CA SER A 116 -18.24 20.44 -0.44
C SER A 116 -18.23 19.37 -1.54
N PRO A 117 -17.58 19.58 -2.70
CA PRO A 117 -17.50 18.53 -3.72
C PRO A 117 -16.80 17.25 -3.25
N ARG A 118 -15.75 17.37 -2.43
CA ARG A 118 -15.03 16.21 -1.87
C ARG A 118 -15.86 15.52 -0.80
N TYR A 119 -16.59 16.28 0.00
CA TYR A 119 -17.52 15.74 0.98
C TYR A 119 -18.61 14.92 0.30
N ASP A 120 -19.27 15.47 -0.72
CA ASP A 120 -20.35 14.78 -1.45
C ASP A 120 -19.84 13.50 -2.14
N ALA A 121 -18.65 13.55 -2.74
CA ALA A 121 -18.01 12.38 -3.32
C ALA A 121 -17.70 11.30 -2.26
N THR A 122 -17.18 11.71 -1.10
CA THR A 122 -16.88 10.81 0.02
C THR A 122 -18.15 10.20 0.60
N LEU A 123 -19.21 11.00 0.77
CA LEU A 123 -20.52 10.57 1.23
C LEU A 123 -21.13 9.54 0.27
N SER A 124 -21.14 9.85 -1.02
CA SER A 124 -21.64 8.93 -2.06
C SER A 124 -20.86 7.61 -2.06
N LYS A 125 -19.53 7.65 -2.00
CA LYS A 125 -18.69 6.45 -1.94
C LYS A 125 -18.94 5.64 -0.67
N THR A 126 -19.02 6.30 0.49
CA THR A 126 -19.26 5.64 1.79
C THR A 126 -20.64 5.01 1.84
N SER A 127 -21.67 5.69 1.34
CA SER A 127 -23.03 5.14 1.24
C SER A 127 -23.10 3.89 0.37
N ARG A 128 -22.39 3.88 -0.77
CA ARG A 128 -22.29 2.69 -1.64
C ARG A 128 -21.52 1.55 -0.98
N LEU A 129 -20.48 1.85 -0.20
CA LEU A 129 -19.77 0.86 0.61
C LEU A 129 -20.70 0.24 1.66
N ILE A 130 -21.43 1.06 2.43
CA ILE A 130 -22.37 0.60 3.47
C ILE A 130 -23.49 -0.26 2.87
N ASN A 131 -23.97 0.10 1.67
CA ASN A 131 -24.95 -0.70 0.94
C ASN A 131 -24.34 -1.93 0.24
N ASN A 132 -23.02 -2.12 0.33
CA ASN A 132 -22.26 -3.11 -0.41
C ASN A 132 -22.49 -3.05 -1.94
N SER A 133 -22.92 -1.92 -2.53
CA SER A 133 -23.36 -1.88 -3.93
C SER A 133 -22.22 -1.73 -4.94
N GLU A 134 -21.15 -1.02 -4.60
CA GLU A 134 -19.99 -0.77 -5.49
C GLU A 134 -18.66 -0.88 -4.73
N ALA A 135 -18.55 -1.88 -3.88
CA ALA A 135 -17.42 -2.06 -3.01
C ALA A 135 -16.40 -3.01 -3.67
N LYS A 136 -15.65 -2.50 -4.67
CA LYS A 136 -14.69 -3.27 -5.51
C LYS A 136 -13.94 -4.36 -4.73
N ASN A 137 -13.15 -3.93 -3.74
CA ASN A 137 -12.28 -4.79 -2.93
C ASN A 137 -12.61 -4.71 -1.44
N LEU A 138 -13.75 -4.11 -1.10
CA LEU A 138 -14.18 -3.87 0.27
C LEU A 138 -15.55 -4.52 0.46
N PHE A 139 -15.86 -4.97 1.66
CA PHE A 139 -17.20 -5.46 1.96
C PHE A 139 -17.59 -5.00 3.36
N PHE A 140 -18.65 -4.21 3.46
CA PHE A 140 -19.16 -3.67 4.71
C PHE A 140 -19.86 -4.75 5.53
N LEU A 141 -19.52 -4.76 6.82
CA LEU A 141 -19.99 -5.68 7.84
C LEU A 141 -20.56 -4.86 9.00
N PRO A 142 -21.90 -4.75 9.14
CA PRO A 142 -22.48 -4.03 10.26
C PRO A 142 -22.15 -4.72 11.59
N LYS A 143 -22.18 -3.96 12.68
CA LYS A 143 -22.03 -4.49 14.03
C LYS A 143 -23.06 -5.59 14.32
N THR A 144 -22.61 -6.69 14.92
CA THR A 144 -23.44 -7.78 15.45
C THR A 144 -22.87 -8.28 16.79
N LYS A 145 -23.50 -9.27 17.43
CA LYS A 145 -23.01 -9.89 18.68
C LYS A 145 -21.59 -10.45 18.53
N GLY A 146 -21.28 -11.04 17.37
CA GLY A 146 -19.95 -11.58 17.05
C GLY A 146 -18.94 -10.56 16.52
N LEU A 147 -19.37 -9.34 16.20
CA LEU A 147 -18.53 -8.28 15.61
C LEU A 147 -18.91 -6.93 16.26
N PRO A 148 -18.15 -6.46 17.25
CA PRO A 148 -18.62 -5.44 18.21
C PRO A 148 -18.78 -4.02 17.62
N GLU A 149 -18.29 -3.78 16.40
CA GLU A 149 -18.30 -2.50 15.71
C GLU A 149 -18.49 -2.67 14.20
N ASP A 150 -19.02 -1.63 13.56
CA ASP A 150 -19.13 -1.58 12.11
C ASP A 150 -17.76 -1.70 11.47
N SER A 151 -17.62 -2.64 10.54
CA SER A 151 -16.34 -3.08 10.02
C SER A 151 -16.38 -3.26 8.51
N VAL A 152 -15.21 -3.49 7.92
CA VAL A 152 -15.02 -3.71 6.49
C VAL A 152 -14.03 -4.86 6.31
N ALA A 153 -14.43 -5.87 5.54
CA ALA A 153 -13.54 -6.91 5.05
C ALA A 153 -12.73 -6.39 3.84
N LEU A 154 -11.43 -6.60 3.85
CA LEU A 154 -10.49 -6.15 2.81
C LEU A 154 -10.21 -7.30 1.82
N LEU A 155 -11.07 -7.48 0.81
CA LEU A 155 -11.05 -8.65 -0.08
C LEU A 155 -9.74 -8.82 -0.87
N ASN A 156 -9.02 -7.72 -1.12
CA ASN A 156 -7.71 -7.71 -1.79
C ASN A 156 -6.52 -8.02 -0.86
N VAL A 157 -6.74 -8.10 0.46
CA VAL A 157 -5.70 -8.41 1.45
C VAL A 157 -6.00 -9.78 2.02
N SER A 158 -5.62 -10.80 1.25
CA SER A 158 -5.94 -12.20 1.52
C SER A 158 -4.75 -13.00 2.01
N PHE A 159 -5.04 -14.05 2.78
CA PHE A 159 -4.06 -14.94 3.43
C PHE A 159 -4.49 -16.38 3.26
N SER A 160 -3.54 -17.24 2.88
CA SER A 160 -3.77 -18.66 2.70
C SER A 160 -3.38 -19.44 3.96
N PHE A 161 -4.24 -20.34 4.40
CA PHE A 161 -4.02 -21.26 5.51
C PHE A 161 -4.23 -22.69 5.02
N ARG A 162 -3.40 -23.64 5.45
CA ARG A 162 -3.59 -25.06 5.08
C ARG A 162 -4.94 -25.58 5.56
N ALA A 163 -5.49 -26.54 4.83
CA ALA A 163 -6.73 -27.25 5.17
C ALA A 163 -6.72 -27.84 6.59
N SER A 164 -5.54 -28.23 7.09
CA SER A 164 -5.34 -28.70 8.46
C SER A 164 -5.69 -27.66 9.54
N CYS A 165 -5.91 -26.39 9.18
CA CYS A 165 -6.38 -25.33 10.09
C CYS A 165 -7.92 -25.21 10.15
N TYR A 166 -8.65 -26.06 9.41
CA TYR A 166 -10.09 -25.92 9.22
C TYR A 166 -10.86 -25.97 10.54
N GLN A 167 -10.55 -26.95 11.39
CA GLN A 167 -11.26 -27.11 12.65
C GLN A 167 -11.00 -25.94 13.59
N GLU A 168 -9.77 -25.41 13.61
CA GLU A 168 -9.47 -24.21 14.40
C GLU A 168 -10.23 -22.99 13.89
N LEU A 169 -10.34 -22.79 12.58
CA LEU A 169 -11.14 -21.69 12.03
C LEU A 169 -12.63 -21.85 12.38
N LEU A 170 -13.18 -23.05 12.21
CA LEU A 170 -14.58 -23.36 12.53
C LEU A 170 -14.90 -23.07 14.00
N ASN A 171 -14.01 -23.47 14.92
CA ASN A 171 -14.18 -23.26 16.36
C ASN A 171 -14.15 -21.78 16.76
N HIS A 172 -13.54 -20.91 15.95
CA HIS A 172 -13.45 -19.47 16.20
C HIS A 172 -14.46 -18.65 15.37
N ARG A 173 -15.42 -19.31 14.71
CA ARG A 173 -16.46 -18.61 13.97
C ARG A 173 -17.42 -17.88 14.91
N VAL A 174 -17.63 -16.59 14.65
CA VAL A 174 -18.46 -15.70 15.46
C VAL A 174 -19.70 -15.18 14.74
N ALA A 175 -19.74 -15.23 13.40
CA ALA A 175 -20.89 -14.87 12.58
C ALA A 175 -20.78 -15.50 11.19
N SER A 176 -21.91 -15.61 10.48
CA SER A 176 -21.98 -16.13 9.10
C SER A 176 -22.82 -15.19 8.24
N LEU A 177 -22.45 -14.99 6.98
CA LEU A 177 -23.31 -14.25 6.03
C LEU A 177 -24.51 -15.10 5.61
N LYS A 178 -25.62 -14.46 5.22
CA LYS A 178 -26.73 -15.13 4.52
C LYS A 178 -26.33 -15.50 3.09
N GLY A 179 -26.98 -16.51 2.53
CA GLY A 179 -26.65 -17.08 1.20
C GLY A 179 -26.50 -16.04 0.09
N GLU A 180 -27.39 -15.06 0.01
CA GLU A 180 -27.35 -13.99 -1.00
C GLU A 180 -26.12 -13.07 -0.86
N PHE A 181 -25.65 -12.82 0.38
CA PHE A 181 -24.45 -12.05 0.63
C PHE A 181 -23.18 -12.89 0.44
N ARG A 182 -23.23 -14.21 0.68
CA ARG A 182 -22.16 -15.14 0.29
C ARG A 182 -21.95 -15.10 -1.22
N ALA A 183 -23.03 -15.24 -1.99
CA ALA A 183 -23.00 -15.15 -3.45
C ALA A 183 -22.44 -13.81 -3.93
N LYS A 184 -22.81 -12.71 -3.27
CA LYS A 184 -22.29 -11.37 -3.57
C LYS A 184 -20.77 -11.25 -3.32
N VAL A 185 -20.26 -11.82 -2.23
CA VAL A 185 -18.80 -11.91 -2.00
C VAL A 185 -18.13 -12.73 -3.10
N GLY A 186 -18.71 -13.86 -3.47
CA GLY A 186 -18.23 -14.68 -4.60
C GLY A 186 -18.16 -13.88 -5.91
N PHE A 187 -19.19 -13.10 -6.23
CA PHE A 187 -19.21 -12.20 -7.39
C PHE A 187 -18.09 -11.15 -7.32
N LEU A 188 -17.91 -10.48 -6.18
CA LEU A 188 -16.85 -9.47 -6.02
C LEU A 188 -15.45 -10.08 -6.16
N LEU A 189 -15.24 -11.30 -5.63
CA LEU A 189 -13.97 -12.02 -5.80
C LEU A 189 -13.73 -12.46 -7.24
N ALA A 190 -14.78 -12.87 -7.96
CA ALA A 190 -14.69 -13.20 -9.38
C ALA A 190 -14.42 -11.96 -10.23
N ASP A 191 -15.01 -10.81 -9.93
CA ASP A 191 -14.68 -9.54 -10.61
C ASP A 191 -13.20 -9.15 -10.36
N TYR A 192 -12.71 -9.35 -9.13
CA TYR A 192 -11.35 -8.97 -8.76
C TYR A 192 -10.26 -9.93 -9.28
N TYR A 193 -10.47 -11.24 -9.14
CA TYR A 193 -9.48 -12.28 -9.47
C TYR A 193 -9.81 -13.08 -10.73
N GLY A 194 -11.04 -13.00 -11.24
CA GLY A 194 -11.52 -13.73 -12.43
C GLY A 194 -11.02 -13.14 -13.75
N ARG A 195 -9.78 -12.64 -13.77
CA ARG A 195 -9.06 -12.49 -15.02
C ARG A 195 -8.88 -13.90 -15.57
N VAL A 196 -9.63 -14.21 -16.63
CA VAL A 196 -9.31 -15.33 -17.50
C VAL A 196 -7.83 -15.20 -17.84
N ALA A 197 -7.06 -16.29 -17.70
CA ALA A 197 -5.67 -16.31 -18.15
C ALA A 197 -5.66 -16.06 -19.66
N THR A 198 -5.55 -14.80 -20.04
CA THR A 198 -5.26 -14.38 -21.40
C THR A 198 -3.76 -14.43 -21.55
N SER A 199 -3.28 -15.00 -22.66
CA SER A 199 -1.86 -14.98 -23.00
C SER A 199 -1.33 -13.56 -22.83
N ASP A 200 -0.29 -13.41 -22.01
CA ASP A 200 0.35 -12.13 -21.85
C ASP A 200 1.31 -11.86 -23.02
N LEU A 201 1.82 -10.64 -23.14
CA LEU A 201 2.78 -10.32 -24.20
C LEU A 201 4.11 -11.07 -24.01
N GLY A 202 4.42 -11.52 -22.79
CA GLY A 202 5.59 -12.34 -22.49
C GLY A 202 5.56 -13.71 -23.17
N GLU A 203 4.37 -14.31 -23.26
CA GLU A 203 4.11 -15.53 -24.05
C GLU A 203 4.31 -15.31 -25.56
N HIS A 204 4.38 -14.06 -26.01
CA HIS A 204 4.67 -13.67 -27.39
C HIS A 204 6.09 -13.10 -27.57
N ASN A 205 7.04 -13.47 -26.69
CA ASN A 205 8.43 -13.02 -26.69
C ASN A 205 8.63 -11.51 -26.45
N TRP A 206 7.63 -10.79 -25.94
CA TRP A 206 7.86 -9.41 -25.52
C TRP A 206 8.54 -9.37 -24.16
N THR A 207 9.66 -8.67 -24.10
CA THR A 207 10.31 -8.33 -22.84
C THR A 207 9.64 -7.11 -22.21
N GLN A 208 9.92 -6.87 -20.92
CA GLN A 208 9.52 -5.63 -20.24
C GLN A 208 10.05 -4.37 -20.96
N LYS A 209 11.20 -4.46 -21.63
CA LYS A 209 11.75 -3.34 -22.41
C LYS A 209 10.91 -3.05 -23.66
N ASP A 210 10.43 -4.08 -24.33
CA ASP A 210 9.58 -3.94 -25.53
C ASP A 210 8.24 -3.31 -25.17
N LEU A 211 7.65 -3.74 -24.05
CA LEU A 211 6.43 -3.17 -23.50
C LEU A 211 6.59 -1.68 -23.17
N ILE A 212 7.63 -1.32 -22.41
CA ILE A 212 7.92 0.08 -22.05
C ILE A 212 8.13 0.93 -23.32
N THR A 213 8.85 0.40 -24.31
CA THR A 213 9.12 1.10 -25.57
C THR A 213 7.83 1.38 -26.34
N TYR A 214 6.98 0.37 -26.48
CA TYR A 214 5.68 0.52 -27.14
C TYR A 214 4.76 1.49 -26.38
N THR A 215 4.68 1.38 -25.05
CA THR A 215 3.89 2.30 -24.23
C THR A 215 4.34 3.74 -24.39
N LYS A 216 5.65 4.01 -24.41
CA LYS A 216 6.19 5.35 -24.69
C LYS A 216 5.75 5.86 -26.06
N GLN A 217 5.75 5.03 -27.09
CA GLN A 217 5.28 5.41 -28.43
C GLN A 217 3.77 5.73 -28.46
N VAL A 218 2.95 4.92 -27.78
CA VAL A 218 1.50 5.16 -27.66
C VAL A 218 1.22 6.47 -26.93
N LEU A 219 1.89 6.70 -25.79
CA LEU A 219 1.76 7.93 -25.01
C LEU A 219 2.20 9.16 -25.82
N LYS A 220 3.31 9.07 -26.54
CA LYS A 220 3.78 10.15 -27.43
C LYS A 220 2.77 10.48 -28.53
N LYS A 221 2.19 9.46 -29.18
CA LYS A 221 1.13 9.64 -30.20
C LYS A 221 -0.14 10.27 -29.61
N ALA A 222 -0.43 10.00 -28.34
CA ALA A 222 -1.53 10.60 -27.60
C ALA A 222 -1.22 12.01 -27.06
N GLY A 223 -0.02 12.55 -27.30
CA GLY A 223 0.40 13.85 -26.81
C GLY A 223 0.73 13.89 -25.31
N VAL A 224 0.95 12.73 -24.69
CA VAL A 224 1.30 12.62 -23.26
C VAL A 224 2.80 12.71 -23.10
N VAL A 225 3.27 13.66 -22.28
CA VAL A 225 4.67 13.91 -21.99
C VAL A 225 4.95 13.76 -20.51
N ASP A 226 6.06 13.12 -20.17
CA ASP A 226 6.52 12.94 -18.79
C ASP A 226 7.16 14.23 -18.28
N ALA A 227 6.38 15.07 -17.60
CA ALA A 227 6.86 16.33 -17.05
C ALA A 227 7.66 16.09 -15.77
N ALA A 228 8.89 16.59 -15.71
CA ALA A 228 9.81 16.38 -14.58
C ALA A 228 9.26 16.85 -13.21
N ASN A 229 8.41 17.88 -13.18
CA ASN A 229 7.68 18.36 -11.99
C ASN A 229 6.63 19.43 -12.34
N ASP A 230 5.79 19.82 -11.37
CA ASP A 230 4.74 20.84 -11.52
C ASP A 230 5.28 22.22 -11.96
N SER A 231 6.51 22.56 -11.56
CA SER A 231 7.13 23.83 -11.96
C SER A 231 7.51 23.85 -13.45
N PHE A 232 7.83 22.69 -14.01
CA PHE A 232 8.06 22.49 -15.44
C PHE A 232 6.76 22.60 -16.23
N ILE A 233 5.66 22.03 -15.73
CA ILE A 233 4.31 22.13 -16.34
C ILE A 233 3.89 23.60 -16.52
N GLN A 234 4.17 24.46 -15.54
CA GLN A 234 3.85 25.89 -15.63
C GLN A 234 4.66 26.62 -16.71
N LYS A 235 5.93 26.26 -16.89
CA LYS A 235 6.81 26.80 -17.95
C LYS A 235 6.47 26.23 -19.32
N ALA A 236 5.91 25.01 -19.35
CA ALA A 236 5.62 24.29 -20.58
C ALA A 236 4.43 24.83 -21.37
N LYS A 237 3.67 25.78 -20.81
CA LYS A 237 2.54 26.46 -21.49
C LYS A 237 2.92 27.16 -22.80
N ASN A 238 4.21 27.42 -23.02
CA ASN A 238 4.70 28.15 -24.19
C ASN A 238 5.29 27.23 -25.29
N PHE A 239 5.37 25.91 -25.07
CA PHE A 239 5.86 24.98 -26.09
C PHE A 239 4.77 24.65 -27.10
N LYS A 240 5.17 24.51 -28.36
CA LYS A 240 4.29 24.34 -29.51
C LYS A 240 4.15 22.89 -29.98
N SER A 241 5.02 22.00 -29.50
CA SER A 241 5.01 20.58 -29.87
C SER A 241 5.51 19.67 -28.75
N VAL A 242 5.17 18.38 -28.84
CA VAL A 242 5.65 17.34 -27.94
C VAL A 242 7.17 17.21 -27.97
N ASP A 243 7.79 17.35 -29.15
CA ASP A 243 9.24 17.24 -29.30
C ASP A 243 9.99 18.41 -28.62
N GLU A 244 9.40 19.61 -28.61
CA GLU A 244 9.93 20.75 -27.85
C GLU A 244 9.89 20.50 -26.34
N ILE A 245 8.81 19.89 -25.85
CA ILE A 245 8.66 19.55 -24.42
C ILE A 245 9.64 18.44 -24.04
N ASP A 246 9.76 17.37 -24.84
CA ASP A 246 10.70 16.26 -24.61
C ASP A 246 12.15 16.78 -24.52
N ALA A 247 12.57 17.64 -25.45
CA ALA A 247 13.89 18.25 -25.44
C ALA A 247 14.12 19.13 -24.20
N ALA A 248 13.11 19.90 -23.79
CA ALA A 248 13.18 20.75 -22.62
C ALA A 248 13.20 19.94 -21.30
N VAL A 249 12.48 18.82 -21.22
CA VAL A 249 12.53 17.89 -20.08
C VAL A 249 13.93 17.29 -19.97
N ALA A 250 14.50 16.79 -21.07
CA ALA A 250 15.85 16.23 -21.08
C ALA A 250 16.91 17.24 -20.62
N ALA A 251 16.83 18.48 -21.13
CA ALA A 251 17.71 19.56 -20.71
C ALA A 251 17.51 19.98 -19.25
N PHE A 252 16.28 19.92 -18.73
CA PHE A 252 15.98 20.21 -17.33
C PHE A 252 16.59 19.16 -16.40
N LEU A 253 16.41 17.87 -16.71
CA LEU A 253 16.97 16.77 -15.94
C LEU A 253 18.50 16.80 -15.91
N ALA A 254 19.14 17.08 -17.06
CA ALA A 254 20.59 17.24 -17.13
C ALA A 254 21.09 18.40 -16.23
N ASN A 255 20.35 19.53 -16.20
CA ASN A 255 20.69 20.67 -15.33
C ASN A 255 20.44 20.39 -13.84
N GLU A 256 19.42 19.61 -13.49
CA GLU A 256 19.16 19.16 -12.11
C GLU A 256 20.29 18.29 -11.57
N GLU A 257 20.78 17.34 -12.38
CA GLU A 257 21.94 16.52 -12.01
C GLU A 257 23.20 17.36 -11.81
N LEU A 258 23.43 18.33 -12.68
CA LEU A 258 24.58 19.24 -12.62
C LEU A 258 24.52 20.15 -11.37
N LYS A 259 23.32 20.57 -10.95
CA LYS A 259 23.10 21.29 -9.68
C LYS A 259 23.42 20.42 -8.46
N LYS A 260 22.94 19.18 -8.43
CA LYS A 260 23.27 18.23 -7.34
C LYS A 260 24.77 18.01 -7.24
N TYR A 261 25.45 17.86 -8.37
CA TYR A 261 26.90 17.73 -8.42
C TYR A 261 27.63 18.98 -7.87
N ASN A 262 27.17 20.17 -8.24
CA ASN A 262 27.74 21.43 -7.72
C ASN A 262 27.50 21.64 -6.22
N GLU A 263 26.37 21.19 -5.67
CA GLU A 263 26.10 21.21 -4.23
C GLU A 263 27.11 20.32 -3.47
N VAL A 264 27.36 19.11 -3.97
CA VAL A 264 28.37 18.19 -3.41
C VAL A 264 29.77 18.82 -3.43
N ILE A 265 30.16 19.49 -4.52
CA ILE A 265 31.43 20.21 -4.61
C ILE A 265 31.49 21.35 -3.58
N LYS A 266 30.40 22.09 -3.41
CA LYS A 266 30.33 23.22 -2.47
C LYS A 266 30.46 22.75 -1.01
N GLU A 267 29.80 21.66 -0.63
CA GLU A 267 29.96 21.05 0.69
C GLU A 267 31.39 20.55 0.92
N SER A 268 31.97 19.88 -0.08
CA SER A 268 33.36 19.40 -0.03
C SER A 268 34.36 20.54 0.19
N ARG A 269 34.16 21.70 -0.45
CA ARG A 269 34.99 22.90 -0.24
C ARG A 269 34.84 23.49 1.16
N LYS A 270 33.63 23.46 1.73
CA LYS A 270 33.36 23.97 3.08
C LYS A 270 34.07 23.12 4.14
N LEU A 271 34.05 21.80 3.99
CA LEU A 271 34.79 20.87 4.85
C LEU A 271 36.31 21.11 4.77
N ALA A 272 36.86 21.19 3.57
CA ALA A 272 38.29 21.47 3.38
C ALA A 272 38.72 22.83 3.97
N SER A 273 37.86 23.85 3.89
CA SER A 273 38.12 25.15 4.52
C SER A 273 38.18 25.04 6.04
N ASN A 274 37.25 24.32 6.66
CA ASN A 274 37.19 24.14 8.11
C ASN A 274 38.40 23.36 8.66
N ASP A 275 38.85 22.34 7.93
CA ASP A 275 40.06 21.59 8.30
C ASP A 275 41.30 22.48 8.19
N LEU A 276 41.36 23.37 7.18
CA LEU A 276 42.43 24.38 7.06
C LEU A 276 42.41 25.39 8.22
N PHE A 277 41.24 25.77 8.72
CA PHE A 277 41.10 26.65 9.89
C PHE A 277 41.69 26.00 11.15
N SER A 278 41.54 24.67 11.32
CA SER A 278 42.10 23.94 12.46
C SER A 278 43.65 23.91 12.45
N LEU A 279 44.25 23.97 11.26
CA LEU A 279 45.71 23.93 11.06
C LEU A 279 46.40 25.29 11.20
N ILE A 280 45.70 26.41 10.99
CA ILE A 280 46.32 27.73 10.82
C ILE A 280 46.24 28.61 12.06
N GLY A 281 45.34 28.32 13.02
CA GLY A 281 45.37 28.83 14.40
C GLY A 281 45.24 30.35 14.62
N ASP A 282 45.42 31.19 13.60
CA ASP A 282 45.44 32.65 13.71
C ASP A 282 44.63 33.30 12.57
N LYS A 283 43.62 34.10 12.94
CA LYS A 283 42.75 34.84 12.01
C LYS A 283 43.52 35.80 11.12
N THR A 284 44.64 36.33 11.59
CA THR A 284 45.46 37.31 10.86
C THR A 284 46.14 36.66 9.65
N GLU A 285 46.54 35.39 9.81
CA GLU A 285 47.17 34.60 8.76
C GLU A 285 46.17 34.21 7.65
N ILE A 286 44.90 34.04 8.01
CA ILE A 286 43.83 33.69 7.08
C ILE A 286 43.50 34.84 6.13
N VAL A 287 43.48 36.07 6.64
CA VAL A 287 43.30 37.27 5.80
C VAL A 287 44.46 37.42 4.80
N ARG A 288 45.70 37.11 5.22
CA ARG A 288 46.86 37.07 4.32
C ARG A 288 46.71 36.02 3.23
N LEU A 289 46.28 34.81 3.58
CA LEU A 289 46.13 33.69 2.63
C LEU A 289 44.96 33.89 1.65
N GLN A 290 43.90 34.57 2.07
CA GLN A 290 42.77 34.93 1.19
C GLN A 290 43.16 35.92 0.09
N GLY A 291 44.22 36.71 0.28
CA GLY A 291 44.77 37.62 -0.72
C GLY A 291 45.68 36.97 -1.77
N LEU A 292 45.95 35.65 -1.67
CA LEU A 292 46.85 34.94 -2.58
C LEU A 292 46.12 34.36 -3.79
N SER A 293 46.81 34.31 -4.93
CA SER A 293 46.34 33.53 -6.09
C SER A 293 46.37 32.03 -5.79
N GLN A 294 45.58 31.25 -6.54
CA GLN A 294 45.44 29.81 -6.35
C GLN A 294 46.77 29.04 -6.41
N ILE A 295 47.71 29.50 -7.24
CA ILE A 295 49.07 28.93 -7.37
C ILE A 295 49.91 29.22 -6.13
N GLN A 296 49.86 30.47 -5.64
CA GLN A 296 50.60 30.90 -4.44
C GLN A 296 50.09 30.18 -3.20
N LEU A 297 48.76 30.05 -3.06
CA LEU A 297 48.14 29.34 -1.95
C LEU A 297 48.56 27.86 -1.89
N ARG A 298 48.60 27.17 -3.04
CA ARG A 298 49.09 25.78 -3.13
C ARG A 298 50.54 25.66 -2.67
N LYS A 299 51.40 26.56 -3.12
CA LYS A 299 52.84 26.55 -2.77
C LYS A 299 53.04 26.74 -1.26
N GLU A 300 52.30 27.67 -0.66
CA GLU A 300 52.35 27.96 0.77
C GLU A 300 51.82 26.79 1.61
N ILE A 301 50.71 26.17 1.21
CA ILE A 301 50.14 24.99 1.88
C ILE A 301 51.11 23.81 1.81
N SER A 302 51.69 23.53 0.63
CA SER A 302 52.69 22.47 0.47
C SER A 302 53.92 22.69 1.35
N GLN A 303 54.42 23.92 1.47
CA GLN A 303 55.55 24.22 2.36
C GLN A 303 55.23 24.00 3.84
N ARG A 304 54.01 24.31 4.28
CA ARG A 304 53.58 24.08 5.68
C ARG A 304 53.36 22.60 5.96
N LEU A 305 52.72 21.89 5.04
CA LEU A 305 52.54 20.44 5.16
C LEU A 305 53.89 19.71 5.29
N LYS A 306 54.91 20.09 4.50
CA LYS A 306 56.27 19.56 4.63
C LYS A 306 56.95 19.83 5.98
N LYS A 307 56.55 20.89 6.69
CA LYS A 307 57.07 21.18 8.05
C LYS A 307 56.41 20.33 9.13
N VAL A 308 55.14 19.97 8.93
CA VAL A 308 54.35 19.19 9.89
C VAL A 308 54.50 17.69 9.65
N ILE A 309 54.70 17.30 8.38
CA ILE A 309 54.90 15.93 7.94
C ILE A 309 56.15 15.94 7.05
N PRO A 310 57.34 15.66 7.59
CA PRO A 310 58.62 15.78 6.88
C PRO A 310 58.73 14.88 5.63
N ASP A 311 57.96 13.79 5.56
CA ASP A 311 58.03 12.76 4.52
C ASP A 311 56.89 12.85 3.48
N LEU A 312 56.45 14.07 3.13
CA LEU A 312 55.43 14.33 2.10
C LEU A 312 55.99 14.98 0.82
#